data_AF-A0AAV4ACH5-F1
#
_entry.id   AF-A0AAV4ACH5-F1
#
_cell.length_a   1.000
_cell.length_b   1.000
_cell.length_c   1.000
_cell.angle_alpha   90.00
_cell.angle_beta   90.00
_cell.angle_gamma   90.00
#
_symmetry.space_group_name_H-M   'P 1'
#
loop_
_entity.id
_entity.type
_entity.pdbx_description
1 polymer ?
#
loop_
_entity_poly.entity_id
_entity_poly.type
_entity_poly.pdbx_seq_one_letter_code
_entity_poly.pdbx_strand_id
1 'polypeptide(L)'
;MLIPKLLWPLLVYEISTSTAESIETKINRFTRKWLEFPRGSMDVAMYCHKAKLRLALKSIVEEYKCGKTRLMTMLEDSEDPAVRSILLQLRTGRKWKVDKAINQAKEGLEMKAVTGLTQTGRKGLGSGEVKW
;
A
#
# COMPACT_ATOMS: atom_id res chain seq x y z
N MET A 1 -9.32 11.93 -12.93
CA MET A 1 -7.85 11.77 -13.04
C MET A 1 -7.10 12.79 -12.17
N LEU A 2 -7.17 12.68 -10.84
CA LEU A 2 -6.48 13.62 -9.93
C LEU A 2 -5.41 12.94 -9.06
N ILE A 3 -5.67 11.68 -8.68
CA ILE A 3 -4.79 10.89 -7.79
C ILE A 3 -3.35 10.76 -8.32
N PRO A 4 -3.09 10.46 -9.61
CA PRO A 4 -1.71 10.37 -10.11
C PRO A 4 -0.92 11.69 -9.97
N LYS A 5 -1.60 12.83 -10.11
CA LYS A 5 -0.96 14.15 -9.97
C LYS A 5 -0.60 14.47 -8.52
N LEU A 6 -1.37 13.97 -7.57
CA LEU A 6 -1.10 14.11 -6.13
C LEU A 6 -0.03 13.13 -5.63
N LEU A 7 0.18 12.02 -6.34
CA LEU A 7 1.10 10.98 -5.91
C LEU A 7 2.57 11.44 -5.93
N TRP A 8 2.95 12.23 -6.93
CA TRP A 8 4.31 12.74 -7.07
C TRP A 8 4.76 13.61 -5.89
N PRO A 9 4.03 14.68 -5.50
CA PRO A 9 4.43 15.48 -4.33
C PRO A 9 4.42 14.65 -3.04
N LEU A 10 3.47 13.71 -2.90
CA LEU A 10 3.42 12.79 -1.76
C LEU A 10 4.67 11.89 -1.67
N LEU A 11 5.22 11.51 -2.81
CA LEU A 11 6.39 10.64 -2.91
C LEU A 11 7.71 11.41 -2.72
N VAL A 12 7.85 12.58 -3.34
CA VAL A 12 9.08 13.39 -3.30
C VAL A 12 9.30 14.07 -1.95
N TYR A 13 8.25 14.61 -1.32
CA TYR A 13 8.39 15.33 -0.05
C TYR A 13 8.41 14.39 1.17
N GLU A 14 9.07 14.86 2.24
CA GLU A 14 9.07 14.23 3.58
C GLU A 14 7.74 14.48 4.29
N ILE A 15 6.71 13.81 3.81
CA ILE A 15 5.34 13.93 4.30
C ILE A 15 5.08 12.82 5.32
N SER A 16 4.45 13.17 6.46
CA SER A 16 4.10 12.16 7.46
C SER A 16 2.82 11.43 7.07
N THR A 17 2.71 10.17 7.48
CA THR A 17 1.53 9.33 7.24
C THR A 17 0.22 9.95 7.76
N SER A 18 0.25 10.71 8.84
CA SER A 18 -0.93 11.39 9.39
C SER A 18 -1.48 12.48 8.47
N THR A 19 -0.65 13.13 7.67
CA THR A 19 -1.12 14.14 6.70
C THR A 19 -1.83 13.49 5.51
N ALA A 20 -1.31 12.36 4.99
CA ALA A 20 -1.98 11.57 3.96
C ALA A 20 -3.36 11.07 4.44
N GLU A 21 -3.44 10.60 5.69
CA GLU A 21 -4.70 10.21 6.33
C GLU A 21 -5.68 11.38 6.49
N SER A 22 -5.18 12.57 6.82
CA SER A 22 -6.01 13.77 6.92
C SER A 22 -6.60 14.19 5.57
N ILE A 23 -5.83 14.06 4.49
CA ILE A 23 -6.29 14.30 3.11
C ILE A 23 -7.39 13.29 2.75
N GLU A 24 -7.14 12.00 3.00
CA GLU A 24 -8.12 10.95 2.72
C GLU A 24 -9.41 11.13 3.53
N THR A 25 -9.32 11.50 4.79
CA THR A 25 -10.48 11.75 5.65
C THR A 25 -11.38 12.86 5.08
N LYS A 26 -10.78 13.93 4.55
CA LYS A 26 -11.52 15.02 3.89
C LYS A 26 -12.20 14.52 2.63
N ILE A 27 -11.49 13.75 1.79
CA ILE A 27 -12.05 13.18 0.57
C ILE A 27 -13.19 12.22 0.89
N ASN A 28 -13.01 11.33 1.86
CA ASN A 28 -14.04 10.40 2.35
C ASN A 28 -15.29 11.15 2.82
N ARG A 29 -15.13 12.26 3.55
CA ARG A 29 -16.28 13.07 3.98
C ARG A 29 -17.08 13.60 2.80
N PHE A 30 -16.41 14.11 1.76
CA PHE A 30 -17.08 14.60 0.56
C PHE A 30 -17.68 13.46 -0.25
N THR A 31 -16.93 12.41 -0.56
CA THR A 31 -17.43 11.27 -1.34
C THR A 31 -18.63 10.59 -0.67
N ARG A 32 -18.62 10.44 0.67
CA ARG A 32 -19.77 9.91 1.42
C ARG A 32 -21.00 10.82 1.32
N LYS A 33 -20.82 12.14 1.40
CA LYS A 33 -21.92 13.09 1.21
C LYS A 33 -22.47 13.03 -0.21
N TRP A 34 -21.61 12.87 -1.21
CA TRP A 34 -21.98 12.82 -2.62
C TRP A 34 -22.68 11.50 -3.01
N LEU A 35 -22.24 10.38 -2.45
CA LEU A 35 -22.79 9.05 -2.71
C LEU A 35 -23.94 8.67 -1.76
N GLU A 36 -24.36 9.59 -0.88
CA GLU A 36 -25.32 9.34 0.20
C GLU A 36 -24.96 8.11 1.05
N PHE A 37 -23.66 7.85 1.18
CA PHE A 37 -23.15 6.66 1.83
C PHE A 37 -23.32 6.78 3.35
N PRO A 38 -23.84 5.75 4.06
CA PRO A 38 -24.09 5.83 5.50
C PRO A 38 -22.85 6.21 6.30
N ARG A 39 -22.98 7.10 7.28
CA ARG A 39 -21.83 7.60 8.07
C ARG A 39 -21.12 6.51 8.90
N GLY A 40 -21.83 5.43 9.26
CA GLY A 40 -21.30 4.31 10.05
C GLY A 40 -20.60 3.22 9.24
N SER A 41 -20.55 3.34 7.92
CA SER A 41 -19.91 2.34 7.06
C SER A 41 -18.38 2.51 7.04
N MET A 42 -17.66 1.40 6.99
CA MET A 42 -16.19 1.39 7.02
C MET A 42 -15.59 1.98 5.73
N ASP A 43 -14.49 2.71 5.83
CA ASP A 43 -13.74 3.23 4.67
C ASP A 43 -13.31 2.09 3.72
N VAL A 44 -13.00 0.91 4.27
CA VAL A 44 -12.68 -0.29 3.50
C VAL A 44 -13.78 -0.65 2.51
N ALA A 45 -15.05 -0.44 2.85
CA ALA A 45 -16.16 -0.76 1.95
C ALA A 45 -16.17 0.11 0.67
N MET A 46 -15.56 1.30 0.72
CA MET A 46 -15.47 2.20 -0.44
C MET A 46 -14.30 1.86 -1.36
N TYR A 47 -13.19 1.37 -0.80
CA TYR A 47 -11.96 1.07 -1.55
C TYR A 47 -11.81 -0.39 -1.94
N CYS A 48 -12.60 -1.29 -1.34
CA CYS A 48 -12.45 -2.72 -1.56
C CYS A 48 -12.82 -3.12 -2.98
N HIS A 49 -11.83 -3.61 -3.73
CA HIS A 49 -12.05 -4.17 -5.07
C HIS A 49 -12.83 -5.50 -5.07
N LYS A 50 -12.83 -6.23 -3.94
CA LYS A 50 -13.51 -7.52 -3.78
C LYS A 50 -14.95 -7.39 -3.29
N ALA A 51 -15.40 -6.20 -2.89
CA ALA A 51 -16.77 -5.98 -2.44
C ALA A 51 -17.77 -6.15 -3.60
N LYS A 52 -19.03 -6.42 -3.26
CA LYS A 52 -20.14 -6.45 -4.24
C LYS A 52 -20.30 -5.08 -4.91
N LEU A 53 -20.19 -4.01 -4.12
CA LEU A 53 -20.14 -2.63 -4.62
C LEU A 53 -18.68 -2.29 -4.92
N ARG A 54 -18.32 -2.26 -6.21
CA ARG A 54 -16.98 -1.87 -6.66
C ARG A 54 -16.99 -0.42 -7.10
N LEU A 55 -16.54 0.48 -6.22
CA LEU A 55 -16.32 1.87 -6.61
C LEU A 55 -14.96 1.98 -7.29
N ALA A 56 -14.87 2.78 -8.34
CA ALA A 56 -13.60 3.12 -8.99
C ALA A 56 -12.81 4.17 -8.18
N LEU A 57 -12.71 3.97 -6.87
CA LEU A 57 -11.99 4.82 -5.94
C LEU A 57 -10.75 4.09 -5.45
N LYS A 58 -9.66 4.84 -5.31
CA LYS A 58 -8.43 4.34 -4.72
C LYS A 58 -8.15 5.10 -3.43
N SER A 59 -7.68 4.38 -2.40
CA SER A 59 -7.25 5.01 -1.15
C SER A 59 -5.94 5.75 -1.37
N ILE A 60 -5.87 6.99 -0.88
CA ILE A 60 -4.67 7.82 -1.00
C ILE A 60 -3.60 7.33 -0.04
N VAL A 61 -3.99 6.86 1.14
CA VAL A 61 -3.10 6.28 2.14
C VAL A 61 -2.50 4.97 1.62
N GLU A 62 -3.29 4.14 0.92
CA GLU A 62 -2.80 2.92 0.29
C GLU A 62 -1.76 3.24 -0.80
N GLU A 63 -2.11 4.13 -1.73
CA GLU A 63 -1.23 4.58 -2.82
C GLU A 63 0.02 5.31 -2.28
N TYR A 64 -0.11 6.09 -1.20
CA TYR A 64 1.01 6.73 -0.50
C TYR A 64 1.98 5.70 0.08
N LYS A 65 1.46 4.70 0.81
CA LYS A 65 2.29 3.64 1.40
C LYS A 65 2.99 2.83 0.30
N CYS A 66 2.26 2.43 -0.74
CA CYS A 66 2.80 1.71 -1.88
C CYS A 66 3.89 2.53 -2.61
N GLY A 67 3.65 3.82 -2.82
CA GLY A 67 4.62 4.72 -3.44
C GLY A 67 5.91 4.86 -2.62
N LYS A 68 5.80 5.03 -1.30
CA LYS A 68 6.98 5.12 -0.40
C LYS A 68 7.74 3.80 -0.32
N THR A 69 7.06 2.66 -0.20
CA THR A 69 7.75 1.35 -0.22
C THR A 69 8.44 1.12 -1.55
N ARG A 70 7.76 1.43 -2.66
CA ARG A 70 8.32 1.27 -4.00
C ARG A 70 9.56 2.13 -4.21
N LEU A 71 9.53 3.38 -3.78
CA LEU A 71 10.69 4.26 -3.89
C LEU A 71 11.87 3.73 -3.07
N MET A 72 11.65 3.29 -1.84
CA MET A 72 12.73 2.73 -1.02
C MET A 72 13.35 1.50 -1.67
N THR A 73 12.52 0.53 -2.08
CA THR A 73 13.00 -0.69 -2.75
C THR A 73 13.73 -0.37 -4.06
N MET A 74 13.25 0.59 -4.84
CA MET A 74 13.93 1.03 -6.06
C MET A 74 15.31 1.65 -5.80
N LEU A 75 15.47 2.39 -4.71
CA LEU A 75 16.76 2.97 -4.33
C LEU A 75 17.71 1.92 -3.76
N GLU A 76 17.20 0.98 -2.95
CA GLU A 76 17.96 -0.17 -2.43
C GLU A 76 18.50 -1.06 -3.56
N ASP A 77 17.65 -1.39 -4.53
CA ASP A 77 17.94 -2.30 -5.64
C ASP A 77 18.53 -1.58 -6.87
N SER A 78 18.95 -0.31 -6.73
CA SER A 78 19.52 0.46 -7.83
C SER A 78 20.85 -0.14 -8.32
N GLU A 79 21.00 -0.28 -9.64
CA GLU A 79 22.24 -0.77 -10.28
C GLU A 79 23.41 0.18 -10.00
N ASP A 80 23.15 1.49 -9.96
CA ASP A 80 24.15 2.51 -9.69
C ASP A 80 24.66 2.42 -8.23
N PRO A 81 25.95 2.11 -8.01
CA PRO A 81 26.52 2.00 -6.67
C PRO A 81 26.49 3.33 -5.90
N ALA A 82 26.53 4.48 -6.58
CA ALA A 82 26.45 5.78 -5.92
C ALA A 82 25.08 5.97 -5.27
N VAL A 83 24.00 5.66 -6.00
CA VAL A 83 22.61 5.74 -5.50
C VAL A 83 22.39 4.76 -4.36
N ARG A 84 22.82 3.51 -4.52
CA ARG A 84 22.67 2.45 -3.52
C ARG A 84 23.47 2.72 -2.24
N SER A 85 24.61 3.40 -2.34
CA SER A 85 25.42 3.77 -1.17
C SER A 85 24.75 4.84 -0.29
N ILE A 86 23.79 5.59 -0.84
CA ILE A 86 23.02 6.57 -0.10
C ILE A 86 21.96 5.82 0.70
N LEU A 87 22.25 5.59 1.99
CA LEU A 87 21.29 5.03 2.96
C LEU A 87 20.17 6.05 3.25
N LEU A 88 19.28 6.22 2.27
CA LEU A 88 18.22 7.21 2.35
C LEU A 88 17.12 6.72 3.28
N GLN A 89 17.03 7.31 4.47
CA GLN A 89 15.94 7.03 5.40
C GLN A 89 14.72 7.89 5.07
N LEU A 90 13.68 7.25 4.51
CA LEU A 90 12.43 7.95 4.23
C LEU A 90 11.71 8.34 5.53
N ARG A 91 11.54 9.65 5.73
CA ARG A 91 10.77 10.17 6.86
C ARG A 91 9.27 10.09 6.59
N THR A 92 8.62 9.07 7.14
CA THR A 92 7.15 8.87 7.05
C THR A 92 6.39 9.15 8.36
N GLY A 93 7.07 9.75 9.34
CA GLY A 93 6.55 10.06 10.67
C GLY A 93 6.63 8.89 11.66
N ARG A 94 5.92 9.01 12.80
CA ARG A 94 5.99 8.03 13.89
C ARG A 94 5.06 6.82 13.72
N LYS A 95 3.88 7.03 13.11
CA LYS A 95 2.78 6.04 13.06
C LYS A 95 3.11 4.83 12.18
N TRP A 96 3.82 5.03 11.08
CA TRP A 96 4.18 3.97 10.16
C TRP A 96 5.57 4.25 9.58
N LYS A 97 6.40 3.21 9.54
CA LYS A 97 7.78 3.23 9.04
C LYS A 97 7.91 2.33 7.82
N VAL A 98 8.52 2.85 6.76
CA VAL A 98 8.68 2.15 5.49
C VAL A 98 9.54 0.89 5.66
N ASP A 99 10.69 1.02 6.31
CA ASP A 99 11.65 -0.09 6.48
C ASP A 99 11.01 -1.30 7.17
N LYS A 100 10.22 -1.06 8.21
CA LYS A 100 9.50 -2.13 8.92
C LYS A 100 8.49 -2.83 8.01
N ALA A 101 7.78 -2.06 7.18
CA ALA A 101 6.80 -2.61 6.26
C ALA A 101 7.46 -3.43 5.14
N ILE A 102 8.61 -2.98 4.63
CA ILE A 102 9.41 -3.70 3.64
C ILE A 102 9.96 -5.00 4.23
N ASN A 103 10.57 -4.95 5.42
CA ASN A 103 11.11 -6.14 6.08
C ASN A 103 10.02 -7.17 6.36
N GLN A 104 8.87 -6.73 6.90
CA GLN A 104 7.73 -7.62 7.11
C GLN A 104 7.22 -8.23 5.79
N ALA A 105 7.25 -7.48 4.68
CA ALA A 105 6.89 -8.00 3.36
C ALA A 105 7.92 -9.00 2.83
N LYS A 106 9.23 -8.72 2.97
CA LYS A 106 10.34 -9.62 2.60
C LYS A 106 10.26 -10.93 3.42
N GLU A 107 10.11 -10.85 4.73
CA GLU A 107 9.88 -12.00 5.62
C GLU A 107 8.65 -12.80 5.20
N GLY A 108 7.55 -12.13 4.85
CA GLY A 108 6.34 -12.77 4.35
C GLY A 108 6.56 -13.54 3.05
N LEU A 109 7.41 -13.01 2.15
CA LEU A 109 7.80 -13.69 0.91
C LEU A 109 8.68 -14.90 1.18
N GLU A 110 9.66 -14.79 2.09
CA GLU A 110 10.50 -15.91 2.51
C GLU A 110 9.66 -17.02 3.17
N MET A 111 8.77 -16.65 4.08
CA MET A 111 7.84 -17.60 4.72
C MET A 111 6.93 -18.27 3.68
N LYS A 112 6.45 -17.54 2.67
CA LYS A 112 5.68 -18.11 1.56
C LYS A 112 6.54 -19.09 0.73
N ALA A 113 7.81 -18.78 0.50
CA ALA A 113 8.74 -19.66 -0.20
C ALA A 113 9.01 -20.95 0.58
N VAL A 114 9.19 -20.86 1.90
CA VAL A 114 9.39 -22.03 2.79
C VAL A 114 8.14 -22.89 2.86
N THR A 115 6.96 -22.27 3.01
CA THR A 115 5.69 -23.00 3.14
C THR A 115 5.27 -23.67 1.83
N GLY A 116 5.67 -23.12 0.68
CA GLY A 116 5.33 -23.65 -0.63
C GLY A 116 3.82 -23.62 -0.93
N LEU A 117 3.33 -24.63 -1.65
CA LEU A 117 1.90 -24.76 -2.01
C LEU A 117 1.06 -25.15 -0.79
N THR A 118 0.40 -24.16 -0.20
CA THR A 118 -0.62 -24.39 0.84
C THR A 118 -1.91 -24.93 0.22
N GLN A 119 -2.67 -25.70 1.01
CA GLN A 119 -3.95 -26.25 0.58
C GLN A 119 -4.93 -25.12 0.23
N THR A 120 -5.37 -25.07 -1.03
CA THR A 120 -6.42 -24.15 -1.48
C THR A 120 -7.76 -24.89 -1.56
N GLY A 121 -8.65 -24.63 -0.60
CA GLY A 121 -9.97 -25.27 -0.53
C GLY A 121 -9.89 -26.76 -0.16
N ARG A 122 -10.63 -27.62 -0.88
CA ARG A 122 -10.71 -29.07 -0.63
C ARG A 122 -9.78 -29.91 -1.52
N LYS A 123 -8.87 -29.28 -2.27
CA LYS A 123 -8.03 -29.97 -3.27
C LYS A 123 -6.84 -30.76 -2.69
N GLY A 124 -6.56 -30.60 -1.40
CA GLY A 124 -5.40 -31.22 -0.72
C GLY A 124 -4.11 -30.41 -0.85
N LEU A 125 -3.07 -30.79 -0.09
CA LEU A 125 -1.74 -30.16 -0.11
C LEU A 125 -1.04 -30.42 -1.45
N GLY A 126 -0.31 -29.43 -1.97
CA GLY A 126 0.46 -29.55 -3.23
C GLY A 126 -0.38 -29.50 -4.52
N SER A 127 -1.69 -29.29 -4.44
CA SER A 127 -2.57 -29.19 -5.60
C SER A 127 -2.72 -27.74 -6.08
N GLY A 128 -2.00 -27.37 -7.14
CA GLY A 128 -2.10 -26.06 -7.78
C GLY A 128 -0.83 -25.62 -8.48
N GLU A 129 -0.92 -24.57 -9.29
CA GLU A 129 0.26 -23.91 -9.87
C GLU A 129 0.89 -22.98 -8.84
N VAL A 130 2.22 -23.04 -8.73
CA VAL A 130 2.98 -22.08 -7.92
C VAL A 130 2.98 -20.73 -8.63
N LYS A 131 2.14 -19.80 -8.16
CA LYS A 131 2.23 -18.39 -8.54
C LYS A 131 3.14 -17.67 -7.55
N TRP A 132 4.38 -17.49 -7.99
CA TRP A 132 5.37 -16.63 -7.33
C TRP A 132 4.88 -15.19 -7.35
#